data_AF-A0A2E0FH77-F1
#
_entry.id   AF-A0A2E0FH77-F1
#
_cell.length_a   1.000
_cell.length_b   1.000
_cell.length_c   1.000
_cell.angle_alpha   90.00
_cell.angle_beta   90.00
_cell.angle_gamma   90.00
#
_symmetry.space_group_name_H-M   'P 1'
#
loop_
_entity.id
_entity.type
_entity.pdbx_description
1 polymer ?
#
loop_
_entity_poly.entity_id
_entity_poly.type
_entity_poly.pdbx_seq_one_letter_code
_entity_poly.pdbx_strand_id
1 'polypeptide(L)' 'MDIEEASIEFINKHIDTTFKGIMGEYIIENLYWIDEEPNKARAIAEMVSMLNKDDTNLIVLFPPFYTK' A
#
# COMPACT_ATOMS: atom_id res chain seq x y z
N MET A 1 -8.28 -14.46 13.35
CA MET A 1 -7.53 -13.37 12.71
C MET A 1 -8.20 -12.10 13.13
N ASP A 2 -7.49 -11.23 13.84
CA ASP A 2 -8.00 -9.91 14.16
C ASP A 2 -7.95 -8.99 12.92
N ILE A 3 -8.55 -7.81 13.01
CA ILE A 3 -8.60 -6.85 11.90
C ILE A 3 -7.19 -6.36 11.53
N GLU A 4 -6.28 -6.29 12.51
CA GLU A 4 -4.91 -5.84 12.31
C GLU A 4 -4.13 -6.85 11.46
N GLU A 5 -4.14 -8.14 11.85
CA GLU A 5 -3.58 -9.26 11.09
C GLU A 5 -4.16 -9.32 9.67
N ALA A 6 -5.48 -9.17 9.54
CA ALA A 6 -6.16 -9.18 8.25
C ALA A 6 -5.72 -8.01 7.36
N SER A 7 -5.49 -6.83 7.94
CA SER A 7 -5.02 -5.64 7.23
C SER A 7 -3.57 -5.81 6.73
N ILE A 8 -2.71 -6.43 7.54
CA ILE A 8 -1.32 -6.73 7.18
C ILE A 8 -1.26 -7.77 6.06
N GLU A 9 -2.05 -8.84 6.17
CA GLU A 9 -2.14 -9.86 5.12
C GLU A 9 -2.63 -9.26 3.80
N PHE A 10 -3.63 -8.38 3.86
CA PHE A 10 -4.16 -7.68 2.70
C PHE A 10 -3.06 -6.87 1.97
N ILE A 11 -2.27 -6.08 2.70
CA ILE A 11 -1.18 -5.30 2.12
C ILE A 11 -0.11 -6.21 1.53
N ASN A 12 0.39 -7.17 2.30
CA ASN A 12 1.45 -8.08 1.86
C ASN A 12 1.06 -8.85 0.60
N LYS A 13 -0.18 -9.34 0.56
CA LYS A 13 -0.71 -10.02 -0.62
C LYS A 13 -0.68 -9.14 -1.86
N HIS A 14 -1.08 -7.87 -1.76
CA HIS A 14 -1.08 -6.96 -2.90
C HIS A 14 0.33 -6.51 -3.30
N ILE A 15 1.24 -6.34 -2.34
CA ILE A 15 2.68 -6.12 -2.60
C ILE A 15 3.23 -7.30 -3.42
N ASP A 16 3.00 -8.54 -2.99
CA ASP A 16 3.59 -9.73 -3.60
C ASP A 16 2.96 -10.11 -4.95
N THR A 17 1.68 -9.80 -5.16
CA THR A 17 0.95 -10.22 -6.36
C THR A 17 0.79 -9.10 -7.37
N THR A 18 0.28 -7.94 -6.94
CA THR A 18 -0.14 -6.87 -7.83
C THR A 18 0.99 -5.89 -8.09
N PHE A 19 1.74 -5.53 -7.03
CA PHE A 19 2.73 -4.46 -7.08
C PHE A 19 4.18 -4.94 -7.13
N LYS A 20 4.41 -6.26 -7.21
CA LYS A 20 5.76 -6.86 -7.21
C LYS A 20 6.72 -6.22 -8.22
N GLY A 21 6.22 -5.86 -9.40
CA GLY A 21 7.02 -5.17 -10.42
C GLY A 21 7.50 -3.80 -9.97
N ILE A 22 6.59 -2.99 -9.42
CA ILE A 22 6.90 -1.64 -8.91
C ILE A 22 7.88 -1.71 -7.73
N MET A 23 7.68 -2.68 -6.84
CA MET A 23 8.52 -2.92 -5.65
C MET A 23 9.95 -3.35 -5.99
N GLY A 24 10.25 -3.68 -7.24
CA GLY A 24 11.60 -3.98 -7.72
C GLY A 24 12.44 -2.72 -8.01
N GLU A 25 11.81 -1.57 -8.23
CA GLU A 25 12.47 -0.31 -8.61
C GLU A 25 12.27 0.79 -7.56
N TYR A 26 11.16 0.73 -6.83
CA TYR A 26 10.77 1.70 -5.82
C TYR A 26 10.58 1.03 -4.46
N ILE A 27 10.85 1.78 -3.40
CA ILE A 27 10.57 1.37 -2.01
C ILE A 27 9.44 2.22 -1.45
N ILE A 28 8.67 1.65 -0.53
CA ILE A 28 7.65 2.37 0.22
C ILE A 28 8.35 3.33 1.19
N GLU A 29 8.11 4.63 1.05
CA GLU A 29 8.57 5.65 1.99
C GLU A 29 7.53 5.86 3.09
N ASN A 30 6.26 6.04 2.70
CA ASN A 30 5.13 6.17 3.63
C ASN A 30 4.01 5.20 3.25
N LEU A 31 3.34 4.64 4.25
CA LEU A 31 2.14 3.82 4.09
C LEU A 31 1.12 4.25 5.13
N TYR A 32 -0.05 4.69 4.67
CA TYR A 32 -1.14 5.13 5.54
C TYR A 32 -2.49 4.73 4.98
N TRP A 33 -3.49 4.71 5.85
CA TRP A 33 -4.87 4.42 5.51
C TRP A 33 -5.67 5.70 5.41
N ILE A 34 -6.52 5.79 4.38
CA ILE A 34 -7.63 6.74 4.32
C ILE A 34 -8.93 6.01 4.66
N ASP A 35 -9.71 6.55 5.58
CA ASP A 35 -10.91 5.92 6.16
C ASP A 35 -12.18 6.78 6.01
N GLU A 36 -12.23 7.59 4.95
CA GLU A 36 -13.33 8.51 4.66
C GLU A 36 -14.70 7.81 4.45
N GLU A 37 -14.69 6.52 4.11
CA GLU A 37 -15.90 5.70 3.94
C GLU A 37 -16.05 4.63 5.04
N PRO A 38 -17.24 4.52 5.67
CA PRO A 38 -17.50 3.49 6.67
C PRO A 38 -17.26 2.07 6.13
N ASN A 39 -16.32 1.34 6.73
CA ASN A 39 -15.93 -0.02 6.37
C ASN A 39 -15.25 -0.18 4.99
N LYS A 40 -14.68 0.89 4.43
CA LYS A 40 -13.90 0.83 3.19
C LYS A 40 -12.60 1.62 3.30
N ALA A 41 -11.75 1.24 4.25
CA ALA A 41 -10.44 1.84 4.36
C ALA A 41 -9.62 1.55 3.10
N ARG A 42 -8.79 2.48 2.66
CA ARG A 42 -7.87 2.27 1.54
C ARG A 42 -6.46 2.62 1.96
N ALA A 43 -5.52 1.73 1.70
CA ALA A 43 -4.11 2.04 1.91
C ALA A 43 -3.55 2.82 0.72
N ILE A 44 -2.72 3.81 1.04
CA ILE A 44 -1.95 4.61 0.10
C ILE A 44 -0.48 4.43 0.46
N ALA A 45 0.33 4.04 -0.53
CA ALA A 45 1.79 4.03 -0.39
C ALA A 45 2.41 5.12 -1.25
N GLU A 46 3.24 5.94 -0.64
CA GLU A 46 4.13 6.87 -1.32
C GLU A 46 5.45 6.16 -1.57
N MET A 47 5.90 6.19 -2.82
CA MET A 47 7.02 5.40 -3.29
C MET A 47 8.18 6.32 -3.67
N VAL A 48 9.39 5.92 -3.29
CA VAL A 48 10.63 6.60 -3.67
C VAL A 48 11.52 5.68 -4.50
N SER A 49 12.12 6.21 -5.56
CA SER A 49 13.03 5.43 -6.40
C SER A 49 14.30 5.06 -5.65
N MET A 50 14.76 3.81 -5.81
CA MET A 50 16.04 3.37 -5.26
C MET A 50 17.24 4.00 -5.96
N LEU A 51 17.08 4.41 -7.21
CA LEU A 51 18.15 4.94 -8.06
C LEU A 51 18.23 6.47 -7.98
N ASN A 52 17.11 7.14 -7.74
CA ASN A 52 17.02 8.59 -7.63
C ASN A 52 16.08 8.99 -6.48
N LYS A 53 16.64 9.30 -5.32
CA LYS A 53 15.85 9.60 -4.12
C LYS A 53 14.99 10.86 -4.22
N ASP A 54 15.26 11.74 -5.18
CA ASP A 54 14.45 12.93 -5.44
C ASP A 54 13.22 12.62 -6.32
N ASP A 55 13.12 11.40 -6.88
CA ASP A 55 11.96 10.93 -7.63
C ASP A 55 10.97 10.19 -6.70
N THR A 56 10.06 10.98 -6.14
CA THR A 56 9.00 10.58 -5.19
C THR A 56 7.60 10.70 -5.79
N ASN A 57 7.48 10.80 -7.12
CA ASN A 57 6.21 11.13 -7.78
C ASN A 57 5.26 9.92 -7.93
N LEU A 58 5.60 8.77 -7.35
CA LEU A 58 4.83 7.55 -7.51
C LEU A 58 3.99 7.27 -6.27
N ILE A 59 2.68 7.18 -6.47
CA ILE A 59 1.70 6.83 -5.45
C ILE A 59 1.01 5.53 -5.85
N VAL A 60 1.00 4.56 -4.95
CA VAL A 60 0.30 3.29 -5.12
C VAL A 60 -1.00 3.33 -4.31
N LEU A 61 -2.11 3.16 -5.02
CA LEU A 61 -3.45 3.08 -4.44
C LEU A 61 -3.85 1.61 -4.32
N PHE A 62 -3.92 1.11 -3.08
CA PHE A 62 -4.41 -0.25 -2.84
C PHE A 62 -5.92 -0.32 -3.12
N PRO A 63 -6.48 -1.52 -3.37
CA PRO A 63 -7.92 -1.72 -3.37
C PRO A 63 -8.54 -1.36 -2.00
N PRO A 64 -9.87 -1.16 -1.92
CA PRO A 64 -10.54 -1.00 -0.63
C PRO A 64 -10.39 -2.26 0.24
N PHE A 65 -10.03 -2.07 1.49
CA PHE A 65 -10.07 -3.06 2.56
C PHE A 65 -11.39 -2.95 3.31
N TYR A 66 -12.14 -4.04 3.35
CA TYR A 66 -13.44 -4.10 3.97
C TYR A 66 -13.33 -4.74 5.35
N THR A 67 -13.73 -4.02 6.39
CA THR A 67 -13.65 -4.45 7.80
C THR A 67 -14.93 -5.15 8.31
N LYS A 68 -15.84 -5.53 7.41
CA LYS A 68 -17.12 -6.18 7.74
C LYS A 68 -17.00 -7.70 7.80
#